data_AF-A0AAD8EBM4-F1
#
_entry.id   AF-A0AAD8EBM4-F1
#
_cell.length_a   1.000
_cell.length_b   1.000
_cell.length_c   1.000
_cell.angle_alpha   90.00
_cell.angle_beta   90.00
_cell.angle_gamma   90.00
#
_symmetry.space_group_name_H-M   'P 1'
#
loop_
_entity.id
_entity.type
_entity.pdbx_description
1 polymer ?
#
loop_
_entity_poly.entity_id
_entity_poly.type
_entity_poly.pdbx_seq_one_letter_code
_entity_poly.pdbx_strand_id
1 'polypeptide(L)'
;MDCMSISSPPRVLQVNPSIIRQWLRSGDMEKLESVVLEGQGHKLVGEYSPDPKVRAYLKTVPALMAKMEMLHEAVVRGSLNDIETLLEEEKSKKIATCKDPAGVPLLHKAVYFGHLDIAKFLVEYYPPSVNTKDR
;
A
#
# COMPACT_ATOMS: atom_id res chain seq x y z
N MET A 1 -30.98 -11.12 15.39
CA MET A 1 -30.10 -9.95 15.63
C MET A 1 -29.04 -10.06 14.56
N ASP A 2 -29.41 -9.67 13.35
CA ASP A 2 -28.71 -10.01 12.13
C ASP A 2 -28.16 -8.72 11.55
N CYS A 3 -26.90 -8.42 11.88
CA CYS A 3 -26.19 -7.33 11.25
C CYS A 3 -25.46 -7.91 10.03
N MET A 4 -26.09 -7.71 8.87
CA MET A 4 -25.61 -8.10 7.55
C MET A 4 -24.19 -7.60 7.33
N SER A 5 -23.25 -8.54 7.18
CA SER A 5 -21.91 -8.31 6.66
C SER A 5 -22.01 -7.97 5.16
N ILE A 6 -22.34 -6.73 4.83
CA ILE A 6 -22.22 -6.23 3.46
C ILE A 6 -20.78 -5.73 3.27
N SER A 7 -19.81 -6.66 3.32
CA SER A 7 -18.50 -6.38 2.77
C SER A 7 -18.66 -6.45 1.25
N SER A 8 -18.98 -5.33 0.63
CA SER A 8 -18.80 -5.18 -0.81
C SER A 8 -17.35 -5.53 -1.10
N PRO A 9 -17.04 -6.48 -2.00
CA PRO A 9 -15.66 -6.78 -2.32
C PRO A 9 -15.04 -5.48 -2.88
N PRO A 10 -13.94 -5.00 -2.28
CA PRO A 10 -13.27 -3.79 -2.73
C PRO A 10 -12.94 -3.99 -4.20
N ARG A 11 -13.30 -3.03 -5.06
CA ARG A 11 -12.94 -3.07 -6.48
C ARG A 11 -11.46 -2.75 -6.58
N VAL A 12 -10.63 -3.72 -6.20
CA VAL A 12 -9.22 -3.77 -6.51
C VAL A 12 -9.10 -3.33 -7.97
N LEU A 13 -8.44 -2.20 -8.24
CA LEU A 13 -8.11 -1.76 -9.59
C LEU A 13 -7.70 -3.01 -10.35
N GLN A 14 -8.49 -3.44 -11.34
CA GLN A 14 -8.22 -4.68 -12.07
C GLN A 14 -7.01 -4.43 -12.95
N VAL A 15 -5.83 -4.49 -12.35
CA VAL A 15 -4.57 -4.42 -13.08
C VAL A 15 -4.44 -5.77 -13.76
N ASN A 16 -4.70 -5.75 -15.07
CA ASN A 16 -4.65 -6.91 -15.93
C ASN A 16 -3.19 -7.37 -16.10
N PRO A 17 -2.91 -8.69 -16.06
CA PRO A 17 -1.54 -9.23 -16.20
C PRO A 17 -0.82 -8.75 -17.48
N SER A 18 -1.55 -8.55 -18.58
CA SER A 18 -0.99 -8.05 -19.85
C SER A 18 -0.42 -6.64 -19.71
N ILE A 19 -1.09 -5.78 -18.94
CA ILE A 19 -0.66 -4.40 -18.70
C ILE A 19 0.59 -4.38 -17.80
N ILE A 20 0.62 -5.23 -16.77
CA ILE A 20 1.81 -5.39 -15.91
C ILE A 20 3.02 -5.81 -16.75
N ARG A 21 2.85 -6.80 -17.63
CA ARG A 21 3.93 -7.24 -18.54
C ARG A 21 4.39 -6.13 -19.48
N GLN A 22 3.49 -5.27 -19.94
CA GLN A 22 3.85 -4.10 -20.73
C GLN A 22 4.74 -3.15 -19.91
N TRP A 23 4.36 -2.82 -18.68
CA TRP A 23 5.13 -1.94 -17.80
C TRP A 23 6.50 -2.52 -17.41
N LEU A 24 6.55 -3.83 -17.16
CA LEU A 24 7.79 -4.56 -16.91
C LEU A 24 8.73 -4.46 -18.12
N ARG A 25 8.22 -4.54 -19.35
CA ARG A 25 9.03 -4.42 -20.56
C ARG A 25 9.43 -2.97 -20.87
N SER A 26 8.54 -2.01 -20.63
CA SER A 26 8.78 -0.60 -20.93
C SER A 26 9.56 0.15 -19.84
N GLY A 27 9.81 -0.48 -18.69
CA GLY A 27 10.52 0.17 -17.58
C GLY A 27 9.66 1.18 -16.80
N ASP A 28 8.33 1.03 -16.81
CA ASP A 28 7.40 2.00 -16.22
C ASP A 28 7.32 1.85 -14.70
N MET A 29 8.34 2.36 -14.01
CA MET A 29 8.53 2.25 -12.57
C MET A 29 7.38 2.86 -11.77
N GLU A 30 6.86 4.00 -12.18
CA GLU A 30 5.80 4.71 -11.45
C GLU A 30 4.53 3.86 -11.36
N LYS A 31 4.17 3.20 -12.46
CA LYS A 31 3.00 2.31 -12.48
C LYS A 31 3.25 1.04 -11.68
N LEU A 32 4.46 0.47 -11.75
CA LEU A 32 4.83 -0.70 -10.95
C LEU A 32 4.82 -0.39 -9.44
N GLU A 33 5.31 0.78 -9.03
CA GLU A 33 5.20 1.27 -7.66
C GLU A 33 3.74 1.40 -7.22
N SER A 34 2.88 1.96 -8.08
CA SER A 34 1.45 2.05 -7.80
C SER A 34 0.81 0.68 -7.59
N VAL A 35 1.18 -0.35 -8.36
CA VAL A 35 0.68 -1.72 -8.13
C VAL A 35 1.00 -2.21 -6.72
N VAL A 36 2.22 -1.96 -6.23
CA VAL A 36 2.61 -2.35 -4.87
C VAL A 36 1.81 -1.55 -3.85
N LEU A 37 1.76 -0.23 -3.97
CA LEU A 37 1.05 0.65 -3.04
C LEU A 37 -0.46 0.37 -2.97
N GLU A 38 -1.05 -0.11 -4.06
CA GLU A 38 -2.47 -0.51 -4.13
C GLU A 38 -2.74 -1.90 -3.53
N GLY A 39 -1.78 -2.50 -2.82
CA GLY A 39 -1.92 -3.81 -2.18
C GLY A 39 -1.77 -5.01 -3.13
N GLN A 40 -1.38 -4.76 -4.39
CA GLN A 40 -1.29 -5.79 -5.44
C GLN A 40 0.14 -6.26 -5.73
N GLY A 41 1.08 -6.03 -4.80
CA GLY A 41 2.49 -6.37 -4.97
C GLY A 41 2.75 -7.85 -5.30
N HIS A 42 1.88 -8.76 -4.84
CA HIS A 42 1.96 -10.20 -5.16
C HIS A 42 1.96 -10.49 -6.68
N LYS A 43 1.38 -9.60 -7.50
CA LYS A 43 1.37 -9.73 -8.97
C LYS A 43 2.74 -9.48 -9.61
N LEU A 44 3.67 -8.87 -8.88
CA LEU A 44 5.02 -8.55 -9.36
C LEU A 44 6.05 -9.57 -8.87
N VAL A 45 5.72 -10.38 -7.86
CA VAL A 45 6.64 -11.37 -7.29
C VAL A 45 6.86 -12.49 -8.31
N GLY A 46 8.13 -12.76 -8.63
CA GLY A 46 8.50 -13.80 -9.60
C GLY A 46 8.43 -13.36 -11.07
N GLU A 47 8.01 -12.13 -11.35
CA GLU A 47 8.03 -11.58 -12.71
C GLU A 47 9.45 -11.19 -13.16
N TYR A 48 9.63 -11.07 -14.48
CA TYR A 48 10.91 -10.69 -15.10
C TYR A 48 10.79 -9.40 -15.91
N SER A 49 11.84 -8.57 -15.86
CA SER A 49 11.97 -7.38 -16.68
C SER A 49 13.35 -7.32 -17.38
N PRO A 50 13.40 -6.90 -18.65
CA PRO A 50 14.67 -6.59 -19.33
C PRO A 50 15.35 -5.33 -18.77
N ASP A 51 14.62 -4.45 -18.07
CA ASP A 51 15.16 -3.24 -17.47
C ASP A 51 15.90 -3.54 -16.15
N PRO A 52 17.19 -3.16 -16.01
CA PRO A 52 17.96 -3.40 -14.78
C PRO A 52 17.40 -2.72 -13.53
N LYS A 53 16.82 -1.53 -13.66
CA LYS A 53 16.23 -0.77 -12.56
C LYS A 53 14.97 -1.47 -12.07
N VAL A 54 14.10 -1.91 -12.98
CA VAL A 54 12.91 -2.69 -12.63
C VAL A 54 13.31 -4.00 -11.95
N ARG A 55 14.32 -4.72 -12.46
CA ARG A 55 14.80 -5.95 -11.79
C ARG A 55 15.28 -5.71 -10.37
N ALA A 56 16.00 -4.61 -10.13
CA ALA A 56 16.44 -4.25 -8.79
C ALA A 56 15.24 -3.97 -7.87
N TYR A 57 14.23 -3.26 -8.38
CA TYR A 57 12.98 -2.99 -7.65
C TYR A 57 12.17 -4.25 -7.35
N LEU A 58 12.02 -5.18 -8.32
CA LEU A 58 11.30 -6.44 -8.11
C LEU A 58 11.90 -7.27 -6.96
N LYS A 59 13.20 -7.17 -6.71
CA LYS A 59 13.86 -7.81 -5.57
C LYS A 59 13.49 -7.17 -4.23
N THR A 60 13.13 -5.89 -4.20
CA THR A 60 12.71 -5.18 -2.98
C THR A 60 11.21 -5.31 -2.69
N VAL A 61 10.40 -5.71 -3.69
CA VAL A 61 8.93 -5.84 -3.56
C VAL A 61 8.51 -6.69 -2.34
N PRO A 62 9.07 -7.89 -2.08
CA PRO A 62 8.67 -8.68 -0.91
C PRO A 62 8.92 -7.97 0.42
N ALA A 63 10.04 -7.25 0.54
CA ALA A 63 10.37 -6.49 1.74
C ALA A 63 9.44 -5.27 1.92
N LEU A 64 9.09 -4.59 0.82
CA LEU A 64 8.10 -3.51 0.84
C LEU A 64 6.73 -4.01 1.29
N MET A 65 6.28 -5.16 0.78
CA MET A 65 5.02 -5.77 1.17
C MET A 65 4.98 -6.10 2.66
N ALA A 66 6.04 -6.73 3.20
CA ALA A 66 6.15 -7.02 4.62
C ALA A 66 6.13 -5.74 5.48
N LYS A 67 6.83 -4.68 5.05
CA LYS A 67 6.80 -3.38 5.74
C LYS A 67 5.41 -2.74 5.73
N MET A 68 4.70 -2.80 4.60
CA MET A 68 3.33 -2.29 4.50
C MET A 68 2.38 -3.06 5.43
N GLU A 69 2.54 -4.39 5.51
CA GLU A 69 1.80 -5.21 6.47
C GLU A 69 2.07 -4.79 7.91
N MET A 70 3.34 -4.59 8.29
CA MET A 70 3.71 -4.08 9.62
C MET A 70 3.11 -2.70 9.92
N LEU A 71 3.07 -1.80 8.93
CA LEU A 71 2.40 -0.49 9.07
C LEU A 71 0.90 -0.65 9.35
N HIS A 72 0.22 -1.53 8.61
CA HIS A 72 -1.20 -1.79 8.84
C HIS A 72 -1.46 -2.39 10.22
N GLU A 73 -0.62 -3.33 10.68
CA GLU A 73 -0.73 -3.88 12.02
C GLU A 73 -0.48 -2.83 13.11
N ALA A 74 0.52 -1.95 12.93
CA ALA A 74 0.81 -0.87 13.86
C ALA A 74 -0.38 0.09 14.00
N VAL A 75 -1.06 0.39 12.88
CA VAL A 75 -2.32 1.15 12.89
C VAL A 75 -3.40 0.41 13.67
N VAL A 76 -3.58 -0.90 13.47
CA VAL A 76 -4.58 -1.68 14.23
C VAL A 76 -4.30 -1.62 15.74
N ARG A 77 -3.01 -1.75 16.12
CA ARG A 77 -2.56 -1.69 17.52
C ARG A 77 -2.62 -0.28 18.13
N GLY A 78 -2.74 0.77 17.32
CA GLY A 78 -2.68 2.15 17.81
C GLY A 78 -1.27 2.63 18.17
N SER A 79 -0.24 2.00 17.59
CA SER A 79 1.16 2.33 17.91
C SER A 79 1.70 3.42 16.98
N LEU A 80 1.51 4.69 17.35
CA LEU A 80 2.04 5.82 16.57
C LEU A 80 3.57 5.77 16.43
N ASN A 81 4.28 5.39 17.50
CA ASN A 81 5.74 5.29 17.49
C ASN A 81 6.27 4.28 16.45
N ASP A 82 5.60 3.12 16.32
CA ASP A 82 5.97 2.12 15.30
C ASP A 82 5.75 2.68 13.89
N ILE A 83 4.65 3.42 13.68
CA ILE A 83 4.33 4.04 12.38
C ILE A 83 5.38 5.08 12.02
N GLU A 84 5.74 5.96 12.95
CA GLU A 84 6.79 6.97 12.75
C GLU A 84 8.11 6.31 12.37
N THR A 85 8.56 5.32 13.15
CA THR A 85 9.81 4.59 12.89
C THR A 85 9.81 3.93 11.49
N LEU A 86 8.75 3.21 11.15
CA LEU A 86 8.64 2.50 9.87
C LEU A 86 8.60 3.46 8.66
N LEU A 87 8.00 4.63 8.82
CA LEU A 87 7.92 5.65 7.78
C LEU A 87 9.22 6.46 7.63
N GLU A 88 9.94 6.71 8.72
CA GLU A 88 11.24 7.38 8.69
C GLU A 88 12.33 6.52 8.03
N GLU A 89 12.29 5.21 8.25
CA GLU A 89 13.20 4.26 7.60
C GLU A 89 12.98 4.12 6.09
N GLU A 90 11.79 4.50 5.59
CA GLU A 90 11.45 4.34 4.19
C GLU A 90 11.80 5.57 3.35
N LYS A 91 12.47 5.35 2.22
CA LYS A 91 12.90 6.45 1.34
C LYS A 91 11.72 7.13 0.65
N SER A 92 10.65 6.38 0.40
CA SER A 92 9.47 6.85 -0.31
C SER A 92 8.34 7.21 0.65
N LYS A 93 8.05 8.51 0.77
CA LYS A 93 6.89 9.02 1.52
C LYS A 93 5.54 8.49 0.98
N LYS A 94 5.52 7.94 -0.24
CA LYS A 94 4.31 7.33 -0.82
C LYS A 94 3.87 6.07 -0.07
N ILE A 95 4.75 5.43 0.71
CA ILE A 95 4.37 4.24 1.47
C ILE A 95 3.25 4.53 2.49
N ALA A 96 3.12 5.78 2.95
CA ALA A 96 2.02 6.19 3.84
C ALA A 96 0.63 6.16 3.16
N THR A 97 0.57 6.07 1.83
CA THR A 97 -0.69 5.88 1.08
C THR A 97 -0.94 4.42 0.74
N CYS A 98 -0.18 3.48 1.32
CA CYS A 98 -0.35 2.08 1.05
C CYS A 98 -1.73 1.55 1.45
N LYS A 99 -2.16 0.55 0.70
CA LYS A 99 -3.36 -0.25 0.94
C LYS A 99 -2.96 -1.66 1.33
N ASP A 100 -3.77 -2.27 2.17
CA ASP A 100 -3.63 -3.68 2.50
C ASP A 100 -4.10 -4.56 1.32
N PRO A 101 -3.97 -5.90 1.39
CA PRO A 101 -4.44 -6.78 0.33
C PRO A 101 -5.95 -6.68 0.04
N ALA A 102 -6.73 -6.12 0.98
CA ALA A 102 -8.15 -5.81 0.80
C ALA A 102 -8.37 -4.40 0.24
N GLY A 103 -7.32 -3.67 -0.18
CA GLY A 103 -7.47 -2.32 -0.74
C GLY A 103 -7.79 -1.24 0.30
N VAL A 104 -7.67 -1.54 1.60
CA VAL A 104 -7.99 -0.59 2.68
C VAL A 104 -6.74 0.23 3.03
N PRO A 105 -6.78 1.56 2.91
CA PRO A 105 -5.63 2.42 3.25
C PRO A 105 -5.46 2.60 4.76
N LEU A 106 -4.24 2.96 5.18
CA LEU A 106 -3.88 3.18 6.60
C LEU A 106 -4.85 4.12 7.33
N LEU A 107 -5.19 5.25 6.70
CA LEU A 107 -6.05 6.27 7.29
C LEU A 107 -7.46 5.74 7.62
N HIS A 108 -8.03 4.88 6.76
CA HIS A 108 -9.36 4.31 7.00
C HIS A 108 -9.33 3.37 8.21
N LYS A 109 -8.27 2.55 8.37
CA LYS A 109 -8.10 1.74 9.57
C LYS A 109 -7.93 2.59 10.82
N ALA A 110 -7.11 3.64 10.77
CA ALA A 110 -6.90 4.53 11.92
C ALA A 110 -8.22 5.13 12.42
N VAL A 111 -9.07 5.60 11.51
CA VAL A 111 -10.41 6.12 11.85
C VAL A 111 -11.32 5.02 12.37
N TYR A 112 -11.36 3.85 11.73
CA TYR A 112 -12.20 2.72 12.13
C TYR A 112 -11.90 2.23 13.55
N PHE A 113 -10.61 2.15 13.92
CA PHE A 113 -10.18 1.72 15.26
C PHE A 113 -10.17 2.87 16.29
N GLY A 114 -10.47 4.11 15.89
CA GLY A 114 -10.56 5.26 16.80
C GLY A 114 -9.21 5.91 17.15
N HIS A 115 -8.14 5.59 16.42
CA HIS A 115 -6.79 6.14 16.63
C HIS A 115 -6.63 7.50 15.96
N LEU A 116 -7.23 8.52 16.57
CA LEU A 116 -7.29 9.88 16.03
C LEU A 116 -5.93 10.58 15.95
N ASP A 117 -5.00 10.23 16.84
CA ASP A 117 -3.61 10.67 16.83
C ASP A 117 -2.89 10.20 15.55
N ILE A 118 -3.03 8.93 15.20
CA ILE A 118 -2.49 8.36 13.96
C ILE A 118 -3.16 8.99 12.74
N ALA A 119 -4.49 9.17 12.76
CA ALA A 119 -5.20 9.81 11.65
C ALA A 119 -4.72 11.26 11.43
N LYS A 120 -4.55 12.04 12.51
CA LYS A 120 -4.00 13.41 12.44
C LYS A 120 -2.58 13.41 11.90
N PHE A 121 -1.72 12.54 12.42
CA PHE A 121 -0.34 12.41 11.96
C PHE A 121 -0.26 12.12 10.44
N LEU A 122 -1.06 11.16 9.95
CA LEU A 122 -1.10 10.84 8.51
C LEU A 122 -1.60 12.02 7.68
N VAL A 123 -2.61 12.76 8.14
CA VAL A 123 -3.15 13.94 7.45
C VAL A 123 -2.13 15.09 7.39
N GLU A 124 -1.41 15.33 8.48
CA GLU A 124 -0.50 16.46 8.63
C GLU A 124 0.82 16.25 7.88
N TYR A 125 1.43 15.07 8.02
CA TYR A 125 2.74 14.79 7.44
C TYR A 125 2.69 14.12 6.06
N TYR A 126 1.56 13.49 5.74
CA TYR A 126 1.36 12.78 4.48
C TYR A 126 0.05 13.21 3.78
N PRO A 127 -0.08 14.48 3.36
CA PRO A 127 -1.31 14.98 2.74
C PRO A 127 -1.81 14.18 1.53
N PRO A 128 -0.97 13.52 0.70
CA PRO A 128 -1.47 12.61 -0.33
C PRO A 128 -2.30 11.43 0.22
N SER A 129 -2.06 11.00 1.46
CA SER A 129 -2.81 9.92 2.11
C SER A 129 -4.30 10.25 2.28
N VAL A 130 -4.63 11.53 2.41
CA VAL A 130 -6.00 12.04 2.58
C VAL A 130 -6.84 11.88 1.31
N ASN A 131 -6.20 11.91 0.14
CA ASN A 131 -6.90 11.78 -1.14
C ASN A 131 -6.98 10.31 -1.63
N THR A 132 -6.46 9.37 -0.84
CA THR A 132 -6.59 7.94 -1.13
C THR A 132 -8.04 7.54 -0.88
N LYS A 133 -8.82 7.42 -1.97
CA LYS A 133 -10.22 7.02 -1.89
C LYS A 133 -10.32 5.53 -1.57
N ASP A 134 -11.11 5.18 -0.57
CA ASP A 134 -11.67 3.83 -0.37
C ASP A 134 -12.77 3.62 -1.41
N ARG A 135 -12.42 2.98 -2.54
CA ARG A 135 -13.34 2.63 -3.63
C ARG A 135 -12.85 1.41 -4.40
#